data_AF-A0A1M6VM31-F1
#
_entry.id   AF-A0A1M6VM31-F1
#
_cell.length_a   1.000
_cell.length_b   1.000
_cell.length_c   1.000
_cell.angle_alpha   90.00
_cell.angle_beta   90.00
_cell.angle_gamma   90.00
#
_symmetry.space_group_name_H-M   'P 1'
#
loop_
_entity.id
_entity.type
_entity.pdbx_description
1 polymer ?
#
loop_
_entity_poly.entity_id
_entity_poly.type
_entity_poly.pdbx_seq_one_letter_code
_entity_poly.pdbx_strand_id
1 'polypeptide(L)'
;MRKSLSEIFLDTLNEDYSDASVEAAFIKCDQILKEKLETVHSEEEYVAYFFDCEEEDITINGKGLELFDFWDVFKEFSEILQRVDFGPELIILKTIAEVDFLNKSILNNSVKKSISDTYVNTISQVVKFINELTGKKQITITILAGDATQYEKVIPLEDLEDEKDLFTQVFLENVVMDLVNKLGLIEIELEKGEKVYIAFKEDNWRILKKLD
;
A
#
# COMPACT_ATOMS: atom_id res chain seq x y z
N MET A 1 -16.68 -21.69 14.78
CA MET A 1 -16.23 -20.51 14.01
C MET A 1 -14.71 -20.57 13.99
N ARG A 2 -14.06 -20.51 12.82
CA ARG A 2 -12.59 -20.39 12.75
C ARG A 2 -12.25 -18.95 13.12
N LYS A 3 -11.31 -18.73 14.04
CA LYS A 3 -10.88 -17.38 14.44
C LYS A 3 -10.04 -16.74 13.34
N SER A 4 -10.13 -15.42 13.16
CA SER A 4 -9.28 -14.67 12.25
C SER A 4 -7.85 -14.51 12.79
N LEU A 5 -6.90 -14.15 11.93
CA LEU A 5 -5.54 -13.80 12.35
C LEU A 5 -5.51 -12.66 13.37
N SER A 6 -6.34 -11.62 13.19
CA SER A 6 -6.45 -10.51 14.16
C SER A 6 -6.97 -10.96 15.53
N GLU A 7 -8.00 -11.83 15.56
CA GLU A 7 -8.51 -12.42 16.80
C GLU A 7 -7.44 -13.30 17.47
N ILE A 8 -6.74 -14.13 16.71
CA ILE A 8 -5.68 -14.99 17.24
C ILE A 8 -4.53 -14.16 17.81
N PHE A 9 -4.16 -13.07 17.15
CA PHE A 9 -3.14 -12.15 17.61
C PHE A 9 -3.54 -11.55 18.97
N LEU A 10 -4.71 -10.91 19.05
CA LEU A 10 -5.22 -10.28 20.26
C LEU A 10 -5.42 -11.28 21.42
N ASP A 11 -5.96 -12.46 21.13
CA ASP A 11 -6.11 -13.53 22.13
C ASP A 11 -4.76 -14.01 22.65
N THR A 12 -3.72 -14.00 21.81
CA THR A 12 -2.38 -14.44 22.21
C THR A 12 -1.65 -13.38 23.03
N LEU A 13 -1.91 -12.09 22.76
CA LEU A 13 -1.44 -11.00 23.62
C LEU A 13 -2.01 -11.12 25.03
N ASN A 14 -3.30 -11.47 25.16
CA ASN A 14 -3.97 -11.64 26.46
C ASN A 14 -3.72 -10.44 27.40
N GLU A 15 -3.90 -9.22 26.86
CA GLU A 15 -3.62 -7.92 27.52
C GLU A 15 -2.16 -7.68 27.94
N ASP A 16 -1.22 -8.57 27.59
CA ASP A 16 0.22 -8.34 27.71
C ASP A 16 0.77 -7.76 26.40
N TYR A 17 1.11 -6.47 26.43
CA TYR A 17 1.66 -5.72 25.31
C TYR A 17 3.19 -5.55 25.39
N SER A 18 3.88 -6.42 26.15
CA SER A 18 5.34 -6.45 26.14
C SER A 18 5.87 -6.92 24.78
N ASP A 19 7.09 -6.51 24.44
CA ASP A 19 7.73 -6.89 23.18
C ASP A 19 7.75 -8.43 23.00
N ALA A 20 8.06 -9.19 24.05
CA ALA A 20 8.06 -10.66 23.99
C ALA A 20 6.67 -11.27 23.71
N SER A 21 5.60 -10.66 24.25
CA SER A 21 4.22 -11.12 24.02
C SER A 21 3.78 -10.82 22.59
N VAL A 22 4.04 -9.60 22.11
CA VAL A 22 3.76 -9.19 20.73
C VAL A 22 4.54 -10.05 19.73
N GLU A 23 5.82 -10.31 20.00
CA GLU A 23 6.65 -11.21 19.20
C GLU A 23 6.03 -12.61 19.11
N ALA A 24 5.68 -13.21 20.25
CA ALA A 24 5.09 -14.54 20.30
C ALA A 24 3.73 -14.61 19.58
N ALA A 25 2.88 -13.60 19.75
CA ALA A 25 1.60 -13.49 19.07
C ALA A 25 1.77 -13.37 17.55
N PHE A 26 2.76 -12.59 17.12
CA PHE A 26 3.09 -12.40 15.71
C PHE A 26 3.62 -13.69 15.08
N ILE A 27 4.60 -14.35 15.69
CA ILE A 27 5.18 -15.62 15.23
C ILE A 27 4.07 -16.69 15.08
N LYS A 28 3.13 -16.74 16.02
CA LYS A 28 2.00 -17.66 15.94
C LYS A 28 1.09 -17.37 14.74
N CYS A 29 0.82 -16.10 14.45
CA CYS A 29 0.03 -15.72 13.27
C CYS A 29 0.76 -16.06 11.97
N ASP A 30 2.07 -15.81 11.92
CA ASP A 30 2.93 -16.16 10.79
C ASP A 30 2.94 -17.69 10.53
N GLN A 31 3.09 -18.50 11.57
CA GLN A 31 3.01 -19.98 11.46
C GLN A 31 1.65 -20.45 10.93
N ILE A 32 0.55 -19.89 11.43
CA ILE A 32 -0.80 -20.26 10.98
C ILE A 32 -1.00 -19.88 9.51
N LEU A 33 -0.47 -18.74 9.07
CA LEU A 33 -0.53 -18.36 7.66
C LEU A 33 0.34 -19.29 6.80
N LYS A 34 1.56 -19.64 7.26
CA LYS A 34 2.43 -20.62 6.58
C LYS A 34 1.68 -21.93 6.35
N GLU A 35 1.08 -22.49 7.40
CA GLU A 35 0.27 -23.72 7.30
C GLU A 35 -0.92 -23.58 6.33
N LYS A 36 -1.59 -22.42 6.33
CA LYS A 36 -2.69 -22.14 5.38
C LYS A 36 -2.19 -22.10 3.92
N LEU A 37 -0.97 -21.63 3.68
CA LEU A 37 -0.37 -21.49 2.35
C LEU A 37 0.38 -22.75 1.87
N GLU A 38 0.60 -23.76 2.72
CA GLU A 38 1.25 -25.02 2.31
C GLU A 38 0.52 -25.73 1.16
N THR A 39 -0.79 -25.50 1.02
CA THR A 39 -1.62 -26.08 -0.05
C THR A 39 -1.61 -25.27 -1.35
N VAL A 40 -0.86 -24.16 -1.39
CA VAL A 40 -0.73 -23.29 -2.57
C VAL A 40 0.58 -23.61 -3.27
N HIS A 41 0.49 -24.06 -4.51
CA HIS A 41 1.63 -24.61 -5.26
C HIS A 41 1.93 -23.84 -6.56
N SER A 42 1.07 -22.91 -6.96
CA SER A 42 1.28 -22.04 -8.11
C SER A 42 0.88 -20.59 -7.84
N GLU A 43 1.31 -19.69 -8.71
CA GLU A 43 0.94 -18.27 -8.66
C GLU A 43 -0.57 -18.09 -8.88
N GLU A 44 -1.19 -18.87 -9.75
CA GLU A 44 -2.64 -18.83 -9.97
C GLU A 44 -3.43 -19.28 -8.73
N GLU A 45 -2.96 -20.33 -8.06
CA GLU A 45 -3.54 -20.79 -6.79
C GLU A 45 -3.37 -19.75 -5.69
N TYR A 46 -2.25 -19.02 -5.66
CA TYR A 46 -2.00 -17.95 -4.71
C TYR A 46 -2.97 -16.78 -4.93
N VAL A 47 -3.17 -16.34 -6.17
CA VAL A 47 -4.16 -15.32 -6.51
C VAL A 47 -5.56 -15.79 -6.14
N ALA A 48 -5.96 -17.00 -6.55
CA ALA A 48 -7.27 -17.57 -6.22
C ALA A 48 -7.49 -17.79 -4.72
N TYR A 49 -6.42 -17.87 -3.94
CA TYR A 49 -6.51 -17.97 -2.49
C TYR A 49 -7.03 -16.66 -1.87
N PHE A 50 -6.57 -15.49 -2.36
CA PHE A 50 -6.88 -14.17 -1.79
C PHE A 50 -7.91 -13.36 -2.58
N PHE A 51 -8.20 -13.74 -3.82
CA PHE A 51 -9.10 -13.01 -4.71
C PHE A 51 -10.18 -13.93 -5.28
N ASP A 52 -11.37 -13.37 -5.46
CA ASP A 52 -12.46 -13.98 -6.23
C ASP A 52 -12.38 -13.44 -7.66
N CYS A 53 -12.35 -14.36 -8.64
CA CYS A 53 -12.32 -14.04 -10.06
C CYS A 53 -13.65 -14.44 -10.69
N GLU A 54 -14.52 -13.47 -10.98
CA GLU A 54 -15.78 -13.68 -11.70
C GLU A 54 -15.73 -12.95 -13.06
N GLU A 55 -15.76 -13.72 -14.15
CA GLU A 55 -15.67 -13.21 -15.53
C GLU A 55 -14.47 -12.27 -15.77
N GLU A 56 -14.70 -10.95 -15.82
CA GLU A 56 -13.71 -9.89 -16.03
C GLU A 56 -13.39 -9.08 -14.76
N ASP A 57 -14.05 -9.38 -13.65
CA ASP A 57 -13.89 -8.70 -12.37
C ASP A 57 -13.12 -9.58 -11.38
N ILE A 58 -12.04 -9.01 -10.85
CA ILE A 58 -11.25 -9.60 -9.77
C ILE A 58 -11.51 -8.74 -8.54
N THR A 59 -11.87 -9.37 -7.42
CA THR A 59 -12.10 -8.66 -6.16
C THR A 59 -11.41 -9.38 -5.02
N ILE A 60 -10.99 -8.64 -4.00
CA ILE A 60 -10.38 -9.25 -2.82
C ILE A 60 -11.44 -10.05 -2.06
N ASN A 61 -11.13 -11.31 -1.72
CA ASN A 61 -12.04 -12.19 -1.00
C ASN A 61 -11.85 -12.06 0.53
N GLY A 62 -12.64 -12.82 1.29
CA GLY A 62 -12.59 -12.77 2.76
C GLY A 62 -11.23 -13.14 3.37
N LYS A 63 -10.41 -13.98 2.72
CA LYS A 63 -9.06 -14.32 3.20
C LYS A 63 -8.06 -13.20 2.92
N GLY A 64 -8.21 -12.49 1.80
CA GLY A 64 -7.42 -11.29 1.52
C GLY A 64 -7.76 -10.17 2.51
N LEU A 65 -9.05 -9.95 2.79
CA LEU A 65 -9.49 -8.98 3.80
C LEU A 65 -8.98 -9.33 5.21
N GLU A 66 -8.96 -10.62 5.58
CA GLU A 66 -8.40 -11.09 6.86
C GLU A 66 -6.95 -10.62 7.08
N LEU A 67 -6.13 -10.57 6.02
CA LEU A 67 -4.75 -10.07 6.10
C LEU A 67 -4.68 -8.58 6.39
N PHE A 68 -5.54 -7.78 5.77
CA PHE A 68 -5.59 -6.34 5.99
C PHE A 68 -6.15 -6.00 7.37
N ASP A 69 -7.17 -6.74 7.84
CA ASP A 69 -7.68 -6.61 9.21
C ASP A 69 -6.58 -6.93 10.24
N PHE A 70 -5.77 -7.97 9.99
CA PHE A 70 -4.61 -8.27 10.82
C PHE A 70 -3.58 -7.14 10.78
N TRP A 71 -3.23 -6.64 9.59
CA TRP A 71 -2.27 -5.55 9.44
C TRP A 71 -2.73 -4.28 10.16
N ASP A 72 -4.02 -3.96 10.08
CA ASP A 72 -4.62 -2.80 10.75
C ASP A 72 -4.52 -2.88 12.28
N VAL A 73 -4.54 -4.08 12.86
CA VAL A 73 -4.28 -4.30 14.28
C VAL A 73 -2.78 -4.26 14.58
N PHE A 74 -1.97 -4.98 13.79
CA PHE A 74 -0.54 -5.14 14.06
C PHE A 74 0.25 -3.83 13.88
N LYS A 75 -0.17 -2.94 12.97
CA LYS A 75 0.53 -1.67 12.71
C LYS A 75 0.63 -0.77 13.96
N GLU A 76 -0.27 -0.92 14.93
CA GLU A 76 -0.18 -0.20 16.21
C GLU A 76 1.06 -0.62 17.03
N PHE A 77 1.61 -1.80 16.73
CA PHE A 77 2.79 -2.39 17.36
C PHE A 77 4.02 -2.38 16.44
N SER A 78 3.96 -1.75 15.26
CA SER A 78 5.01 -1.88 14.22
C SER A 78 6.39 -1.45 14.67
N GLU A 79 6.51 -0.59 15.68
CA GLU A 79 7.79 -0.22 16.29
C GLU A 79 8.58 -1.44 16.77
N ILE A 80 7.90 -2.53 17.14
CA ILE A 80 8.55 -3.76 17.57
C ILE A 80 9.45 -4.36 16.48
N LEU A 81 9.11 -4.15 15.20
CA LEU A 81 9.92 -4.61 14.07
C LEU A 81 11.33 -3.99 14.06
N GLN A 82 11.51 -2.85 14.74
CA GLN A 82 12.81 -2.19 14.89
C GLN A 82 13.58 -2.67 16.14
N ARG A 83 12.89 -3.32 17.08
CA ARG A 83 13.43 -3.70 18.41
C ARG A 83 13.70 -5.20 18.55
N VAL A 84 13.02 -6.02 17.75
CA VAL A 84 13.03 -7.48 17.86
C VAL A 84 13.49 -8.11 16.53
N ASP A 85 14.37 -9.09 16.63
CA ASP A 85 14.81 -9.90 15.49
C ASP A 85 13.86 -11.08 15.32
N PHE A 86 12.98 -10.98 14.33
CA PHE A 86 12.00 -12.02 14.00
C PHE A 86 12.56 -13.16 13.12
N GLY A 87 13.86 -13.11 12.79
CA GLY A 87 14.50 -14.07 11.90
C GLY A 87 14.26 -13.81 10.40
N PRO A 88 14.77 -14.68 9.52
CA PRO A 88 15.01 -14.37 8.12
C PRO A 88 13.78 -14.36 7.20
N GLU A 89 12.62 -14.85 7.63
CA GLU A 89 11.44 -14.88 6.75
C GLU A 89 10.11 -14.85 7.51
N LEU A 90 9.57 -13.64 7.63
CA LEU A 90 8.19 -13.38 8.04
C LEU A 90 7.29 -13.41 6.80
N ILE A 91 6.69 -14.57 6.52
CA ILE A 91 5.85 -14.74 5.34
C ILE A 91 4.64 -13.81 5.42
N ILE A 92 4.12 -13.55 6.61
CA ILE A 92 2.92 -12.73 6.77
C ILE A 92 3.10 -11.31 6.27
N LEU A 93 4.24 -10.66 6.52
CA LEU A 93 4.51 -9.32 6.00
C LEU A 93 4.70 -9.32 4.49
N LYS A 94 5.42 -10.33 3.97
CA LYS A 94 5.60 -10.52 2.53
C LYS A 94 4.26 -10.73 1.82
N THR A 95 3.42 -11.62 2.34
CA THR A 95 2.09 -11.89 1.81
C THR A 95 1.19 -10.66 1.87
N ILE A 96 1.20 -9.89 2.97
CA ILE A 96 0.46 -8.62 3.06
C ILE A 96 0.90 -7.66 1.94
N ALA A 97 2.20 -7.49 1.73
CA ALA A 97 2.73 -6.60 0.70
C ALA A 97 2.36 -7.08 -0.72
N GLU A 98 2.48 -8.36 -1.02
CA GLU A 98 2.12 -8.95 -2.32
C GLU A 98 0.61 -8.87 -2.59
N VAL A 99 -0.24 -9.19 -1.61
CA VAL A 99 -1.71 -9.11 -1.76
C VAL A 99 -2.17 -7.65 -1.89
N ASP A 100 -1.58 -6.73 -1.12
CA ASP A 100 -1.84 -5.30 -1.25
C ASP A 100 -1.45 -4.79 -2.65
N PHE A 101 -0.29 -5.20 -3.17
CA PHE A 101 0.14 -4.89 -4.53
C PHE A 101 -0.84 -5.39 -5.60
N LEU A 102 -1.26 -6.65 -5.51
CA LEU A 102 -2.19 -7.24 -6.46
C LEU A 102 -3.55 -6.54 -6.41
N ASN A 103 -4.08 -6.30 -5.21
CA ASN A 103 -5.33 -5.58 -5.01
C ASN A 103 -5.28 -4.17 -5.62
N LYS A 104 -4.19 -3.44 -5.36
CA LYS A 104 -3.91 -2.13 -5.95
C LYS A 104 -3.79 -2.18 -7.48
N SER A 105 -3.19 -3.23 -8.03
CA SER A 105 -3.08 -3.41 -9.49
C SER A 105 -4.44 -3.66 -10.15
N ILE A 106 -5.29 -4.44 -9.49
CA ILE A 106 -6.65 -4.72 -9.94
C ILE A 106 -7.48 -3.44 -9.94
N LEU A 107 -7.43 -2.67 -8.84
CA LEU A 107 -8.10 -1.37 -8.73
C LEU A 107 -7.60 -0.39 -9.81
N ASN A 108 -6.29 -0.33 -10.04
CA ASN A 108 -5.68 0.43 -11.15
C ASN A 108 -6.31 0.08 -12.50
N ASN A 109 -6.32 -1.20 -12.86
CA ASN A 109 -6.79 -1.63 -14.16
C ASN A 109 -8.30 -1.40 -14.34
N SER A 110 -9.09 -1.63 -13.28
CA SER A 110 -10.53 -1.37 -13.30
C SER A 110 -10.83 0.13 -13.49
N VAL A 111 -10.17 1.00 -12.72
CA VAL A 111 -10.33 2.45 -12.87
C VAL A 111 -9.92 2.89 -14.26
N LYS A 112 -8.76 2.45 -14.77
CA LYS A 112 -8.27 2.78 -16.13
C LYS A 112 -9.25 2.39 -17.25
N LYS A 113 -10.00 1.30 -17.11
CA LYS A 113 -11.06 0.91 -18.07
C LYS A 113 -12.26 1.88 -18.07
N SER A 114 -12.49 2.60 -16.97
CA SER A 114 -13.67 3.46 -16.77
C SER A 114 -13.44 4.96 -17.05
N ILE A 115 -12.18 5.37 -17.23
CA ILE A 115 -11.77 6.77 -17.45
C ILE A 115 -11.34 7.01 -18.91
N SER A 116 -11.21 8.28 -19.30
CA SER A 116 -10.78 8.64 -20.65
C SER A 116 -9.29 8.36 -20.89
N ASP A 117 -8.91 8.10 -22.15
CA ASP A 117 -7.50 7.95 -22.54
C ASP A 117 -6.65 9.18 -22.17
N THR A 118 -7.25 10.38 -22.20
CA THR A 118 -6.59 11.61 -21.76
C THR A 118 -6.21 11.53 -20.28
N TYR A 119 -7.10 11.00 -19.45
CA TYR A 119 -6.88 10.83 -18.02
C TYR A 119 -5.81 9.78 -17.72
N VAL A 120 -5.84 8.64 -18.42
CA VAL A 120 -4.80 7.59 -18.33
C VAL A 120 -3.43 8.19 -18.69
N ASN A 121 -3.35 8.96 -19.77
CA ASN A 121 -2.11 9.62 -20.18
C ASN A 121 -1.61 10.63 -19.14
N THR A 122 -2.49 11.40 -18.52
CA THR A 122 -2.14 12.33 -17.43
C THR A 122 -1.53 11.58 -16.23
N ILE A 123 -2.12 10.47 -15.81
CA ILE A 123 -1.57 9.62 -14.75
C ILE A 123 -0.16 9.14 -15.12
N SER A 124 0.01 8.55 -16.31
CA SER A 124 1.30 8.06 -16.78
C SER A 124 2.37 9.15 -16.87
N GLN A 125 2.01 10.37 -17.29
CA GLN A 125 2.93 11.50 -17.35
C GLN A 125 3.40 11.94 -15.96
N VAL A 126 2.48 12.03 -14.99
CA VAL A 126 2.83 12.41 -13.62
C VAL A 126 3.68 11.33 -12.96
N VAL A 127 3.30 10.06 -13.07
CA VAL A 127 4.09 8.94 -12.52
C VAL A 127 5.49 8.92 -13.12
N LYS A 128 5.61 9.10 -14.44
CA LYS A 128 6.92 9.21 -15.11
C LYS A 128 7.73 10.38 -14.56
N PHE A 129 7.13 11.56 -14.41
CA PHE A 129 7.80 12.73 -13.86
C PHE A 129 8.31 12.47 -12.43
N ILE A 130 7.49 11.89 -11.56
CA ILE A 130 7.86 11.52 -10.19
C ILE A 130 9.01 10.50 -10.20
N ASN A 131 8.96 9.50 -11.09
CA ASN A 131 10.02 8.51 -11.22
C ASN A 131 11.35 9.12 -11.69
N GLU A 132 11.31 10.14 -12.54
CA GLU A 132 12.49 10.85 -13.04
C GLU A 132 13.12 11.82 -12.01
N LEU A 133 12.44 12.15 -10.92
CA LEU A 133 13.03 12.92 -9.81
C LEU A 133 14.06 12.08 -9.06
N THR A 134 15.22 12.67 -8.75
CA THR A 134 16.32 12.06 -7.99
C THR A 134 16.37 12.60 -6.57
N GLY A 135 16.85 11.81 -5.61
CA GLY A 135 16.97 12.23 -4.20
C GLY A 135 15.61 12.45 -3.57
N LYS A 136 14.65 11.57 -3.82
CA LYS A 136 13.29 11.68 -3.28
C LYS A 136 13.26 11.14 -1.86
N LYS A 137 12.77 11.93 -0.91
CA LYS A 137 12.71 11.54 0.50
C LYS A 137 11.30 11.20 0.96
N GLN A 138 10.29 11.96 0.53
CA GLN A 138 8.90 11.69 0.88
C GLN A 138 7.93 12.27 -0.16
N ILE A 139 6.75 11.65 -0.26
CA ILE A 139 5.57 12.22 -0.91
C ILE A 139 4.54 12.54 0.16
N THR A 140 4.08 13.77 0.20
CA THR A 140 2.91 14.18 0.95
C THR A 140 1.75 14.39 -0.01
N ILE A 141 0.70 13.60 0.17
CA ILE A 141 -0.54 13.71 -0.58
C ILE A 141 -1.52 14.52 0.24
N THR A 142 -2.02 15.61 -0.31
CA THR A 142 -3.07 16.43 0.30
C THR A 142 -4.34 16.35 -0.54
N ILE A 143 -5.44 15.91 0.06
CA ILE A 143 -6.76 15.89 -0.56
C ILE A 143 -7.64 16.90 0.15
N LEU A 144 -8.27 17.80 -0.62
CA LEU A 144 -9.30 18.69 -0.11
C LEU A 144 -10.65 18.02 -0.27
N ALA A 145 -11.30 17.71 0.85
CA ALA A 145 -12.68 17.25 0.84
C ALA A 145 -13.63 18.45 0.61
N GLY A 146 -14.80 18.16 0.05
CA GLY A 146 -15.80 19.18 -0.31
C GLY A 146 -16.38 19.95 0.88
N ASP A 147 -16.16 19.50 2.12
CA ASP A 147 -16.59 20.12 3.38
C ASP A 147 -15.50 21.00 4.03
N ALA A 148 -14.45 21.34 3.28
CA ALA A 148 -13.27 22.06 3.74
C ALA A 148 -12.39 21.28 4.74
N THR A 149 -12.61 19.97 4.90
CA THR A 149 -11.63 19.10 5.59
C THR A 149 -10.46 18.77 4.65
N GLN A 150 -9.27 18.68 5.23
CA GLN A 150 -8.04 18.35 4.52
C GLN A 150 -7.53 17.02 5.06
N TYR A 151 -7.28 16.08 4.15
CA TYR A 151 -6.63 14.82 4.46
C TYR A 151 -5.20 14.85 3.93
N GLU A 152 -4.23 14.60 4.80
CA GLU A 152 -2.83 14.47 4.43
C GLU A 152 -2.35 13.05 4.66
N LYS A 153 -1.68 12.48 3.65
CA LYS A 153 -0.98 11.20 3.74
C LYS A 153 0.47 11.42 3.37
N VAL A 154 1.36 11.26 4.36
CA VAL A 154 2.81 11.32 4.17
C VAL A 154 3.34 9.91 3.93
N ILE A 155 4.13 9.74 2.88
CA ILE A 155 4.72 8.47 2.45
C ILE A 155 6.23 8.69 2.33
N PRO A 156 7.05 8.11 3.22
CA PRO A 156 8.49 8.06 3.04
C PRO A 156 8.84 7.35 1.73
N LEU A 157 9.80 7.90 0.98
CA LEU A 157 10.29 7.35 -0.29
C LEU A 157 11.73 6.84 -0.20
N GLU A 158 12.21 6.62 1.02
CA GLU A 158 13.61 6.27 1.33
C GLU A 158 14.09 4.99 0.61
N ASP A 159 13.17 4.21 0.02
CA ASP A 159 13.44 2.97 -0.71
C ASP A 159 13.16 3.03 -2.24
N LEU A 160 12.75 4.19 -2.80
CA LEU A 160 12.38 4.28 -4.22
C LEU A 160 13.57 4.42 -5.19
N GLU A 161 14.79 4.51 -4.69
CA GLU A 161 15.99 4.73 -5.51
C GLU A 161 16.59 3.44 -6.08
N ASP A 162 16.43 2.31 -5.38
CA ASP A 162 17.16 1.08 -5.75
C ASP A 162 16.38 0.14 -6.66
N GLU A 163 15.05 0.24 -6.74
CA GLU A 163 14.29 -0.61 -7.65
C GLU A 163 13.24 0.19 -8.43
N LYS A 164 13.36 0.09 -9.75
CA LYS A 164 12.26 0.27 -10.71
C LYS A 164 11.22 -0.84 -10.52
N ASP A 165 10.83 -1.11 -9.28
CA ASP A 165 9.91 -2.17 -8.97
C ASP A 165 8.53 -1.79 -9.49
N LEU A 166 7.88 -2.76 -10.10
CA LEU A 166 6.50 -2.67 -10.55
C LEU A 166 5.59 -2.23 -9.40
N PHE A 167 5.95 -2.58 -8.16
CA PHE A 167 5.31 -2.12 -6.92
C PHE A 167 5.25 -0.61 -6.80
N THR A 168 6.40 0.07 -6.90
CA THR A 168 6.50 1.53 -6.82
C THR A 168 5.66 2.20 -7.89
N GLN A 169 5.69 1.66 -9.11
CA GLN A 169 4.89 2.20 -10.21
C GLN A 169 3.38 2.05 -9.94
N VAL A 170 2.91 0.86 -9.58
CA VAL A 170 1.50 0.59 -9.28
C VAL A 170 1.01 1.43 -8.09
N PHE A 171 1.85 1.58 -7.08
CA PHE A 171 1.57 2.43 -5.92
C PHE A 171 1.39 3.89 -6.33
N LEU A 172 2.35 4.46 -7.08
CA LEU A 172 2.29 5.84 -7.55
C LEU A 172 1.11 6.05 -8.50
N GLU A 173 0.80 5.10 -9.37
CA GLU A 173 -0.38 5.15 -10.24
C GLU A 173 -1.68 5.23 -9.42
N ASN A 174 -1.82 4.42 -8.36
CA ASN A 174 -2.97 4.49 -7.45
C ASN A 174 -3.07 5.84 -6.73
N VAL A 175 -1.95 6.32 -6.20
CA VAL A 175 -1.87 7.63 -5.54
C VAL A 175 -2.31 8.74 -6.48
N VAL A 176 -1.77 8.78 -7.69
CA VAL A 176 -2.08 9.81 -8.69
C VAL A 176 -3.54 9.71 -9.13
N MET A 177 -4.06 8.50 -9.38
CA MET A 177 -5.47 8.29 -9.72
C MET A 177 -6.43 8.78 -8.63
N ASP A 178 -6.15 8.49 -7.35
CA ASP A 178 -7.00 8.94 -6.25
C ASP A 178 -7.06 10.48 -6.18
N LEU A 179 -5.94 11.14 -6.49
CA LEU A 179 -5.80 12.58 -6.47
C LEU A 179 -6.37 13.32 -7.67
N VAL A 180 -6.25 12.75 -8.87
CA VAL A 180 -6.88 13.39 -10.04
C VAL A 180 -8.42 13.40 -9.85
N ASN A 181 -8.96 12.40 -9.15
CA ASN A 181 -10.39 12.29 -8.83
C ASN A 181 -10.83 13.19 -7.66
N LYS A 182 -9.90 13.57 -6.78
CA LYS A 182 -10.19 14.33 -5.55
C LYS A 182 -9.28 15.55 -5.49
N LEU A 183 -9.81 16.74 -5.81
CA LEU A 183 -9.12 18.04 -5.81
C LEU A 183 -7.95 18.11 -4.82
N GLY A 184 -6.75 17.78 -5.30
CA GLY A 184 -5.64 17.46 -4.42
C GLY A 184 -4.28 17.88 -4.97
N LEU A 185 -3.29 17.81 -4.09
CA LEU A 185 -1.93 18.27 -4.26
C LEU A 185 -0.97 17.15 -3.86
N ILE A 186 0.03 16.90 -4.70
CA ILE A 186 1.20 16.08 -4.34
C ILE A 186 2.32 17.05 -4.00
N GLU A 187 2.87 16.94 -2.81
CA GLU A 187 4.15 17.54 -2.43
C GLU A 187 5.21 16.43 -2.41
N ILE A 188 6.37 16.69 -2.98
CA ILE A 188 7.51 15.76 -2.99
C ILE A 188 8.69 16.50 -2.37
N GLU A 189 9.20 16.01 -1.25
CA GLU A 189 10.41 16.52 -0.60
C GLU A 189 11.62 15.77 -1.13
N LEU A 190 12.66 16.51 -1.49
CA LEU A 190 13.94 15.99 -1.94
C LEU A 190 15.02 16.08 -0.84
N GLU A 191 16.11 15.34 -0.97
CA GLU A 191 17.23 15.21 0.00
C GLU A 191 17.83 16.54 0.50
N LYS A 192 17.62 17.65 -0.24
CA LYS A 192 18.10 19.00 0.10
C LYS A 192 17.03 19.91 0.71
N GLY A 193 15.86 19.37 1.05
CA GLY A 193 14.70 20.15 1.52
C GLY A 193 13.97 20.90 0.40
N GLU A 194 14.38 20.73 -0.86
CA GLU A 194 13.65 21.22 -2.02
C GLU A 194 12.29 20.51 -2.09
N LYS A 195 11.23 21.26 -2.43
CA LYS A 195 9.87 20.72 -2.56
C LYS A 195 9.33 20.94 -3.97
N VAL A 196 8.74 19.87 -4.53
CA VAL A 196 8.02 19.90 -5.80
C VAL A 196 6.53 19.70 -5.52
N TYR A 197 5.72 20.62 -6.02
CA TYR A 197 4.26 20.57 -5.84
C TYR A 197 3.60 20.25 -7.18
N ILE A 198 2.74 19.24 -7.22
CA ILE A 198 1.95 18.85 -8.40
C ILE A 198 0.49 19.00 -8.03
N ALA A 199 -0.25 19.81 -8.80
CA ALA A 199 -1.69 19.94 -8.64
C ALA A 199 -2.41 19.52 -9.91
N PHE A 200 -3.57 18.92 -9.71
CA PHE A 200 -4.48 18.53 -10.76
C PHE A 200 -5.58 19.57 -10.92
N LYS A 201 -5.96 19.84 -12.17
CA LYS A 201 -7.13 20.63 -12.51
C LYS A 201 -7.79 19.95 -13.71
N GLU A 202 -8.94 19.31 -13.47
CA GLU A 202 -9.64 18.50 -14.47
C GLU A 202 -8.68 17.41 -15.01
N ASP A 203 -8.65 17.19 -16.33
CA ASP A 203 -7.79 16.18 -16.97
C ASP A 203 -6.32 16.63 -17.13
N ASN A 204 -5.92 17.75 -16.51
CA ASN A 204 -4.61 18.36 -16.70
C ASN A 204 -3.87 18.55 -15.36
N TRP A 205 -2.54 18.58 -15.43
CA TRP A 205 -1.67 18.70 -14.25
C TRP A 205 -0.64 19.81 -14.45
N ARG A 206 -0.16 20.38 -13.34
CA ARG A 206 0.84 21.44 -13.37
C ARG A 206 1.72 21.40 -12.13
N ILE A 207 2.99 21.76 -12.33
CA ILE A 207 3.93 21.96 -11.23
C ILE A 207 3.68 23.34 -10.63
N LEU A 208 3.25 23.39 -9.36
CA LEU A 208 3.04 24.62 -8.61
C LEU A 208 4.36 25.08 -7.96
N LYS A 209 5.30 25.54 -8.80
CA LYS A 209 6.61 26.10 -8.42
C LYS A 209 7.55 25.15 -7.65
N LYS A 210 8.78 25.03 -8.15
CA LYS A 210 9.92 24.61 -7.36
C LYS A 210 10.26 25.77 -6.42
N LEU A 211 10.19 25.59 -5.11
CA LEU A 211 10.76 26.57 -4.18
C LEU A 211 12.25 26.26 -4.07
N ASP A 212 13.05 27.13 -4.69
CA ASP A 212 14.52 27.18 -4.51
C ASP A 212 14.88 27.68 -3.10
#